data_AF-A0A0M2ZEG6-F1
#
_entry.id   AF-A0A0M2ZEG6-F1
#
_cell.length_a   1.000
_cell.length_b   1.000
_cell.length_c   1.000
_cell.angle_alpha   90.00
_cell.angle_beta   90.00
_cell.angle_gamma   90.00
#
_symmetry.space_group_name_H-M   'P 1'
#
loop_
_entity.id
_entity.type
_entity.pdbx_description
1 polymer ?
#
loop_
_entity_poly.entity_id
_entity_poly.type
_entity_poly.pdbx_seq_one_letter_code
_entity_poly.pdbx_strand_id
1 'polypeptide(L)'
;MHARRRTRLATLAIAAAVVLPHCSSEPPPPAASEAPPPPSTSVPAPPPPPPPPSPTPTPAGPAVHPVTAAELGPSWRPGCPLAPERLRRVELDHIGFDNRPRRGALIVHEDLVDDVIAIFDELYRLGYPIEKMRTVEAYPNADDELSMRDNNTSAFNCRDIPGSGQWSWHAYGRAIDINPLLNPYIDSAGDFQPANAEVYLDRSRIDPGLLHDGDPAVAVFTDRGWTWGGNWRTPKDYQHFERR
;
A
#
# COMPACT_ATOMS: atom_id res chain seq x y z
N MET A 1 28.90 32.54 -49.49
CA MET A 1 27.52 32.56 -50.02
C MET A 1 26.54 32.45 -48.85
N HIS A 2 25.32 32.92 -49.07
CA HIS A 2 24.34 33.52 -48.15
C HIS A 2 24.09 32.96 -46.73
N ALA A 3 23.97 33.93 -45.83
CA ALA A 3 23.37 33.87 -44.50
C ALA A 3 21.84 33.73 -44.53
N ARG A 4 21.25 33.26 -43.43
CA ARG A 4 19.98 33.80 -42.88
C ARG A 4 19.77 33.37 -41.42
N ARG A 5 20.01 34.32 -40.52
CA ARG A 5 19.44 34.34 -39.15
C ARG A 5 18.03 34.92 -39.22
N ARG A 6 17.09 34.39 -38.43
CA ARG A 6 15.86 35.09 -38.06
C ARG A 6 15.47 34.78 -36.60
N THR A 7 15.77 35.73 -35.74
CA THR A 7 15.19 35.93 -34.41
C THR A 7 13.74 36.43 -34.57
N ARG A 8 12.81 35.98 -33.73
CA ARG A 8 11.46 36.57 -33.63
C ARG A 8 11.30 37.21 -32.26
N LEU A 9 11.00 38.51 -32.27
CA LEU A 9 10.55 39.29 -31.12
C LEU A 9 9.05 39.09 -30.88
N ALA A 10 8.67 39.23 -29.61
CA ALA A 10 7.32 39.29 -29.08
C ALA A 10 6.65 40.65 -29.35
N THR A 11 5.31 40.69 -29.44
CA THR A 11 4.49 41.77 -28.84
C THR A 11 3.01 41.39 -28.72
N LEU A 12 2.43 41.80 -27.59
CA LEU A 12 1.02 41.81 -27.19
C LEU A 12 0.20 42.85 -27.98
N ALA A 13 -1.10 42.65 -28.19
CA ALA A 13 -2.07 43.75 -28.38
C ALA A 13 -3.51 43.34 -28.04
N ILE A 14 -4.26 44.34 -27.55
CA ILE A 14 -5.52 44.31 -26.81
C ILE A 14 -6.73 44.60 -27.74
N ALA A 15 -7.92 44.23 -27.24
CA ALA A 15 -9.29 44.33 -27.74
C ALA A 15 -9.75 45.60 -28.50
N ALA A 16 -10.81 45.43 -29.32
CA ALA A 16 -11.91 46.40 -29.47
C ALA A 16 -13.15 45.73 -30.11
N ALA A 17 -14.32 46.07 -29.57
CA ALA A 17 -15.66 45.62 -30.00
C ALA A 17 -16.21 46.47 -31.16
N VAL A 18 -17.04 45.87 -32.02
CA VAL A 18 -17.96 46.57 -32.94
C VAL A 18 -19.29 45.82 -32.97
N VAL A 19 -20.40 46.58 -32.93
CA VAL A 19 -21.78 46.11 -32.74
C VAL A 19 -22.65 46.42 -33.96
N LEU A 20 -23.67 45.57 -34.16
CA LEU A 20 -24.96 45.74 -34.89
C LEU A 20 -24.96 45.63 -36.43
N PRO A 21 -26.11 45.37 -37.10
CA PRO A 21 -27.46 45.01 -36.59
C PRO A 21 -28.04 43.73 -37.22
N HIS A 22 -29.03 43.07 -36.61
CA HIS A 22 -30.11 42.39 -37.36
C HIS A 22 -31.40 42.30 -36.55
N CYS A 23 -32.49 42.32 -37.31
CA CYS A 23 -33.81 42.84 -37.00
C CYS A 23 -34.65 42.10 -35.95
N SER A 24 -35.45 42.89 -35.23
CA SER A 24 -36.56 42.48 -34.38
C SER A 24 -37.74 41.93 -35.18
N SER A 25 -38.45 40.97 -34.61
CA SER A 25 -39.88 40.73 -34.87
C SER A 25 -40.59 40.49 -33.54
N GLU A 26 -41.76 41.12 -33.38
CA GLU A 26 -42.51 41.26 -32.12
C GLU A 26 -43.51 40.11 -31.91
N PRO A 27 -43.63 39.52 -30.70
CA PRO A 27 -44.64 38.49 -30.44
C PRO A 27 -46.01 39.08 -30.00
N PRO A 28 -47.13 38.43 -30.36
CA PRO A 28 -48.50 38.87 -30.04
C PRO A 28 -48.89 38.69 -28.54
N PRO A 29 -49.97 39.35 -28.09
CA PRO A 29 -50.32 39.45 -26.67
C PRO A 29 -50.83 38.13 -26.06
N PRO A 30 -50.72 37.96 -24.72
CA PRO A 30 -50.97 36.68 -24.06
C PRO A 30 -52.46 36.36 -23.89
N ALA A 31 -52.80 35.09 -24.08
CA ALA A 31 -54.09 34.51 -23.70
C ALA A 31 -54.12 34.21 -22.19
N ALA A 32 -55.28 34.45 -21.55
CA ALA A 32 -55.50 34.20 -20.14
C ALA A 32 -55.40 32.69 -19.82
N SER A 33 -54.59 32.33 -18.82
CA SER A 33 -54.44 30.96 -18.32
C SER A 33 -55.05 30.86 -16.92
N GLU A 34 -55.99 29.95 -16.74
CA GLU A 34 -56.56 29.58 -15.43
C GLU A 34 -55.48 29.06 -14.47
N ALA A 35 -55.61 29.41 -13.18
CA ALA A 35 -54.68 29.04 -12.12
C ALA A 35 -54.86 27.57 -11.68
N PRO A 36 -53.78 26.81 -11.43
CA PRO A 36 -53.86 25.45 -10.90
C PRO A 36 -54.19 25.46 -9.38
N PRO A 37 -54.81 24.39 -8.85
CA PRO A 37 -55.07 24.26 -7.41
C PRO A 37 -53.77 24.08 -6.62
N PRO A 38 -53.75 24.45 -5.31
CA PRO A 38 -52.55 24.37 -4.50
C PRO A 38 -52.12 22.91 -4.24
N PRO A 39 -50.82 22.62 -4.16
CA PRO A 39 -50.33 21.27 -3.86
C PRO A 39 -50.65 20.89 -2.41
N SER A 40 -51.15 19.67 -2.22
CA SER A 40 -51.27 19.05 -0.90
C SER A 40 -49.88 18.72 -0.37
N THR A 41 -49.49 19.33 0.75
CA THR A 41 -48.21 19.08 1.41
C THR A 41 -48.32 17.84 2.31
N SER A 42 -47.85 16.70 1.81
CA SER A 42 -47.57 15.53 2.65
C SER A 42 -46.18 15.69 3.28
N VAL A 43 -46.10 15.82 4.60
CA VAL A 43 -44.84 15.86 5.34
C VAL A 43 -44.16 14.49 5.24
N PRO A 44 -42.89 14.39 4.78
CA PRO A 44 -42.19 13.12 4.71
C PRO A 44 -41.87 12.61 6.13
N ALA A 45 -42.09 11.31 6.36
CA ALA A 45 -41.74 10.66 7.62
C ALA A 45 -40.22 10.71 7.88
N PRO A 46 -39.78 10.83 9.14
CA PRO A 46 -38.36 10.83 9.47
C PRO A 46 -37.69 9.50 9.07
N PRO A 47 -36.42 9.53 8.64
CA PRO A 47 -35.71 8.32 8.26
C PRO A 47 -35.53 7.40 9.48
N PRO A 48 -35.48 6.07 9.27
CA PRO A 48 -35.23 5.13 10.36
C PRO A 48 -33.85 5.40 10.98
N PRO A 49 -33.69 5.11 12.29
CA PRO A 49 -32.39 5.25 12.95
C PRO A 49 -31.35 4.34 12.29
N PRO A 50 -30.07 4.75 12.27
CA PRO A 50 -29.01 3.94 11.70
C PRO A 50 -28.90 2.60 12.44
N PRO A 51 -28.52 1.51 11.76
CA PRO A 51 -28.29 0.23 12.41
C PRO A 51 -27.20 0.35 13.47
N PRO A 52 -27.27 -0.45 14.56
CA PRO A 52 -26.23 -0.46 15.57
C PRO A 52 -24.87 -0.83 14.93
N PRO A 53 -23.75 -0.30 15.46
CA PRO A 53 -22.43 -0.65 14.96
C PRO A 53 -22.19 -2.16 15.10
N SER A 54 -21.70 -2.80 14.04
CA SER A 54 -21.28 -4.20 14.10
C SER A 54 -20.23 -4.39 15.20
N PRO A 55 -20.29 -5.49 15.98
CA PRO A 55 -19.32 -5.76 17.02
C PRO A 55 -17.92 -5.82 16.40
N THR A 56 -16.95 -5.13 17.02
CA THR A 56 -15.55 -5.25 16.61
C THR A 56 -15.09 -6.68 16.89
N PRO A 57 -14.54 -7.40 15.89
CA PRO A 57 -14.08 -8.77 16.11
C PRO A 57 -12.98 -8.78 17.17
N THR A 58 -13.12 -9.67 18.15
CA THR A 58 -12.08 -9.94 19.14
C THR A 58 -10.89 -10.63 18.45
N PRO A 59 -9.63 -10.31 18.80
CA PRO A 59 -8.46 -11.03 18.28
C PRO A 59 -8.60 -12.53 18.51
N ALA A 60 -8.39 -13.32 17.46
CA ALA A 60 -8.50 -14.77 17.51
C ALA A 60 -7.19 -15.43 17.99
N GLY A 61 -6.08 -14.69 17.99
CA GLY A 61 -4.75 -15.19 18.29
C GLY A 61 -4.09 -15.87 17.08
N PRO A 62 -2.82 -16.27 17.22
CA PRO A 62 -2.05 -16.85 16.13
C PRO A 62 -2.53 -18.26 15.78
N ALA A 63 -2.50 -18.61 14.49
CA ALA A 63 -2.72 -19.97 14.02
C ALA A 63 -1.62 -20.37 13.03
N VAL A 64 -1.12 -21.60 13.15
CA VAL A 64 0.04 -22.08 12.37
C VAL A 64 -0.38 -23.31 11.56
N HIS A 65 -0.07 -23.29 10.26
CA HIS A 65 -0.46 -24.35 9.34
C HIS A 65 0.76 -24.81 8.51
N PRO A 66 0.85 -26.11 8.17
CA PRO A 66 1.74 -26.56 7.11
C PRO A 66 1.32 -25.92 5.77
N VAL A 67 2.24 -25.93 4.81
CA VAL A 67 1.98 -25.40 3.46
C VAL A 67 2.42 -26.40 2.41
N THR A 68 1.70 -26.42 1.30
CA THR A 68 2.00 -27.23 0.11
C THR A 68 2.49 -26.34 -1.03
N ALA A 69 3.21 -26.92 -2.00
CA ALA A 69 3.60 -26.20 -3.21
C ALA A 69 2.40 -25.59 -3.96
N ALA A 70 1.24 -26.26 -3.93
CA ALA A 70 0.02 -25.77 -4.58
C ALA A 70 -0.53 -24.51 -3.91
N GLU A 71 -0.49 -24.43 -2.58
CA GLU A 71 -0.91 -23.24 -1.82
C GLU A 71 0.06 -22.08 -2.01
N LEU A 72 1.37 -22.34 -2.11
CA LEU A 72 2.36 -21.30 -2.41
C LEU A 72 2.24 -20.75 -3.83
N GLY A 73 1.61 -21.50 -4.75
CA GLY A 73 1.34 -21.05 -6.11
C GLY A 73 2.60 -20.52 -6.80
N PRO A 74 2.54 -19.35 -7.48
CA PRO A 74 3.68 -18.79 -8.20
C PRO A 74 4.81 -18.27 -7.30
N SER A 75 4.59 -18.10 -5.99
CA SER A 75 5.65 -17.67 -5.06
C SER A 75 6.70 -18.75 -4.80
N TRP A 76 6.46 -19.99 -5.26
CA TRP A 76 7.38 -21.13 -5.18
C TRP A 76 7.44 -21.90 -6.49
N ARG A 77 8.60 -22.48 -6.81
CA ARG A 77 8.79 -23.38 -7.98
C ARG A 77 9.94 -24.37 -7.73
N PRO A 78 10.01 -25.48 -8.48
CA PRO A 78 11.20 -26.31 -8.49
C PRO A 78 12.47 -25.48 -8.77
N GLY A 79 13.50 -25.66 -7.95
CA GLY A 79 14.73 -24.85 -7.98
C GLY A 79 14.80 -23.78 -6.90
N CYS A 80 13.70 -23.47 -6.21
CA CYS A 80 13.73 -22.68 -4.98
C CYS A 80 14.62 -23.35 -3.92
N PRO A 81 15.33 -22.55 -3.10
CA PRO A 81 16.33 -23.10 -2.19
C PRO A 81 15.73 -23.82 -0.98
N LEU A 82 14.43 -23.65 -0.74
CA LEU A 82 13.71 -24.22 0.38
C LEU A 82 12.45 -24.95 -0.09
N ALA A 83 12.24 -26.15 0.44
CA ALA A 83 11.04 -26.96 0.15
C ALA A 83 9.84 -26.47 0.98
N PRO A 84 8.59 -26.59 0.48
CA PRO A 84 7.38 -26.13 1.18
C PRO A 84 7.23 -26.68 2.59
N GLU A 85 7.73 -27.90 2.86
CA GLU A 85 7.63 -28.57 4.15
C GLU A 85 8.41 -27.86 5.26
N ARG A 86 9.37 -26.99 4.90
CA ARG A 86 10.15 -26.16 5.83
C ARG A 86 9.51 -24.80 6.10
N LEU A 87 8.39 -24.50 5.45
CA LEU A 87 7.64 -23.26 5.60
C LEU A 87 6.36 -23.49 6.41
N ARG A 88 5.86 -22.44 7.04
CA ARG A 88 4.58 -22.42 7.75
C ARG A 88 3.80 -21.17 7.37
N ARG A 89 2.49 -21.34 7.18
CA ARG A 89 1.55 -20.22 7.11
C ARG A 89 1.16 -19.86 8.54
N VAL A 90 1.50 -18.65 8.95
CA VAL A 90 1.21 -18.11 10.27
C VAL A 90 0.16 -17.03 10.10
N GLU A 91 -1.05 -17.29 10.60
CA GLU A 91 -2.10 -16.29 10.69
C GLU A 91 -1.91 -15.45 11.95
N LEU A 92 -2.02 -14.13 11.81
CA LEU A 92 -1.68 -13.15 12.83
C LEU A 92 -2.76 -12.07 12.88
N ASP A 93 -2.99 -11.53 14.08
CA ASP A 93 -3.81 -10.34 14.25
C ASP A 93 -2.90 -9.09 14.17
N HIS A 94 -3.36 -8.03 13.52
CA HIS A 94 -2.66 -6.75 13.41
C HIS A 94 -3.64 -5.57 13.56
N ILE A 95 -3.13 -4.37 13.77
CA ILE A 95 -3.93 -3.14 13.72
C ILE A 95 -3.87 -2.57 12.31
N GLY A 96 -5.03 -2.27 11.72
CA GLY A 96 -5.13 -1.56 10.44
C GLY A 96 -4.95 -0.05 10.60
N PHE A 97 -4.76 0.66 9.48
CA PHE A 97 -4.71 2.13 9.47
C PHE A 97 -6.02 2.79 9.93
N ASP A 98 -7.14 2.06 9.92
CA ASP A 98 -8.40 2.51 10.52
C ASP A 98 -8.49 2.27 12.04
N ASN A 99 -7.36 1.91 12.67
CA ASN A 99 -7.21 1.61 14.09
C ASN A 99 -8.12 0.48 14.59
N ARG A 100 -8.45 -0.47 13.71
CA ARG A 100 -9.25 -1.65 14.06
C ARG A 100 -8.41 -2.92 13.95
N PRO A 101 -8.72 -3.94 14.77
CA PRO A 101 -8.15 -5.27 14.59
C PRO A 101 -8.43 -5.81 13.18
N ARG A 102 -7.41 -6.44 12.62
CA ARG A 102 -7.39 -7.12 11.32
C ARG A 102 -6.68 -8.44 11.50
N ARG A 103 -6.91 -9.32 10.52
CA ARG A 103 -6.25 -10.63 10.44
C ARG A 103 -5.56 -10.75 9.10
N GLY A 104 -4.33 -11.25 9.13
CA GLY A 104 -3.51 -11.50 7.96
C GLY A 104 -2.73 -12.78 8.09
N ALA A 105 -1.91 -13.08 7.09
CA ALA A 105 -1.06 -14.26 7.10
C ALA A 105 0.31 -13.97 6.48
N LEU A 106 1.34 -14.60 7.06
CA LEU A 106 2.69 -14.66 6.53
C LEU A 106 3.09 -16.11 6.29
N ILE A 107 3.96 -16.32 5.30
CA ILE A 107 4.64 -17.61 5.10
C ILE A 107 6.08 -17.42 5.56
N VAL A 108 6.51 -18.18 6.55
CA VAL A 108 7.84 -18.04 7.17
C VAL A 108 8.50 -19.40 7.35
N HIS A 109 9.82 -19.41 7.55
CA HIS A 109 10.57 -20.60 7.90
C HIS A 109 10.07 -21.16 9.24
N GLU A 110 9.94 -22.49 9.35
CA GLU A 110 9.37 -23.13 10.54
C GLU A 110 10.10 -22.76 11.85
N ASP A 111 11.43 -22.65 11.84
CA ASP A 111 12.23 -22.21 13.00
C ASP A 111 11.95 -20.79 13.49
N LEU A 112 11.31 -19.93 12.68
CA LEU A 112 11.04 -18.53 13.02
C LEU A 112 9.59 -18.28 13.44
N VAL A 113 8.74 -19.31 13.48
CA VAL A 113 7.31 -19.15 13.77
C VAL A 113 7.07 -18.46 15.12
N ASP A 114 7.75 -18.91 16.17
CA ASP A 114 7.55 -18.36 17.52
C ASP A 114 8.01 -16.90 17.61
N ASP A 115 9.15 -16.57 17.00
CA ASP A 115 9.67 -15.20 16.92
C ASP A 115 8.68 -14.28 16.18
N VAL A 116 8.17 -14.74 15.05
CA VAL A 116 7.22 -13.98 14.23
C VAL A 116 5.91 -13.75 15.00
N ILE A 117 5.38 -14.76 15.67
CA ILE A 117 4.19 -14.60 16.53
C ILE A 117 4.46 -13.54 17.61
N ALA A 118 5.61 -13.62 18.30
CA ALA A 118 5.95 -12.68 19.35
C ALA A 118 6.15 -11.24 18.84
N ILE A 119 6.74 -11.08 17.64
CA ILE A 119 6.92 -9.79 16.97
C ILE A 119 5.56 -9.16 16.68
N PHE A 120 4.66 -9.89 16.00
CA PHE A 120 3.39 -9.32 15.58
C PHE A 120 2.41 -9.11 16.74
N ASP A 121 2.46 -9.93 17.80
CA ASP A 121 1.76 -9.65 19.05
C ASP A 121 2.22 -8.32 19.68
N GLU A 122 3.53 -8.07 19.69
CA GLU A 122 4.07 -6.84 20.24
C GLU A 122 3.75 -5.61 19.37
N LEU A 123 3.85 -5.72 18.04
CA LEU A 123 3.39 -4.67 17.12
C LEU A 123 1.90 -4.38 17.30
N TYR A 124 1.07 -5.42 17.49
CA TYR A 124 -0.36 -5.26 17.78
C TYR A 124 -0.57 -4.48 19.09
N ARG A 125 0.14 -4.85 20.17
CA ARG A 125 0.06 -4.14 21.47
C ARG A 125 0.56 -2.70 21.42
N LEU A 126 1.55 -2.42 20.57
CA LEU A 126 2.04 -1.06 20.30
C LEU A 126 1.05 -0.24 19.47
N GLY A 127 0.06 -0.88 18.84
CA GLY A 127 -0.85 -0.22 17.90
C GLY A 127 -0.17 0.20 16.60
N TYR A 128 0.94 -0.45 16.22
CA TYR A 128 1.63 -0.14 14.98
C TYR A 128 0.74 -0.53 13.78
N PRO A 129 0.39 0.43 12.91
CA PRO A 129 -0.55 0.16 11.83
C PRO A 129 0.11 -0.59 10.68
N ILE A 130 -0.54 -1.64 10.23
CA ILE A 130 -0.20 -2.44 9.06
C ILE A 130 -1.38 -2.41 8.11
N GLU A 131 -1.15 -2.00 6.87
CA GLU A 131 -2.23 -1.84 5.88
C GLU A 131 -2.81 -3.19 5.47
N LYS A 132 -1.94 -4.09 5.00
CA LYS A 132 -2.29 -5.45 4.59
C LYS A 132 -1.20 -6.41 5.02
N MET A 133 -1.62 -7.65 5.24
CA MET A 133 -0.72 -8.77 5.48
C MET A 133 -1.26 -10.00 4.75
N ARG A 134 -0.88 -10.12 3.48
CA ARG A 134 -1.27 -11.19 2.58
C ARG A 134 -0.03 -11.89 2.06
N THR A 135 -0.16 -13.19 1.88
CA THR A 135 0.84 -14.03 1.23
C THR A 135 0.93 -13.65 -0.26
N VAL A 136 2.15 -13.68 -0.82
CA VAL A 136 2.45 -13.00 -2.09
C VAL A 136 1.76 -13.65 -3.30
N GLU A 137 1.37 -14.93 -3.20
CA GLU A 137 0.57 -15.62 -4.22
C GLU A 137 -0.81 -14.98 -4.47
N ALA A 138 -1.28 -14.10 -3.59
CA ALA A 138 -2.48 -13.29 -3.80
C ALA A 138 -2.32 -12.27 -4.95
N TYR A 139 -1.10 -12.00 -5.40
CA TYR A 139 -0.79 -11.11 -6.51
C TYR A 139 -0.48 -11.89 -7.79
N PRO A 140 -0.82 -11.38 -8.99
CA PRO A 140 -0.53 -12.06 -10.24
C PRO A 140 0.94 -12.48 -10.35
N ASN A 141 1.19 -13.76 -10.60
CA ASN A 141 2.54 -14.34 -10.69
C ASN A 141 3.43 -14.13 -9.44
N ALA A 142 2.85 -13.86 -8.27
CA ALA A 142 3.59 -13.44 -7.07
C ALA A 142 4.50 -12.22 -7.33
N ASP A 143 4.01 -11.28 -8.14
CA ASP A 143 4.73 -10.05 -8.49
C ASP A 143 4.98 -9.18 -7.25
N ASP A 144 6.27 -9.06 -6.91
CA ASP A 144 6.76 -8.38 -5.72
C ASP A 144 6.46 -6.87 -5.78
N GLU A 145 6.61 -6.26 -6.94
CA GLU A 145 6.37 -4.83 -7.13
C GLU A 145 4.88 -4.50 -6.99
N LEU A 146 3.98 -5.35 -7.48
CA LEU A 146 2.54 -5.18 -7.25
C LEU A 146 2.17 -5.33 -5.77
N SER A 147 2.77 -6.28 -5.06
CA SER A 147 2.60 -6.45 -3.61
C SER A 147 3.09 -5.21 -2.85
N MET A 148 4.29 -4.72 -3.17
CA MET A 148 4.88 -3.54 -2.53
C MET A 148 4.06 -2.27 -2.81
N ARG A 149 3.65 -2.03 -4.05
CA ARG A 149 2.80 -0.87 -4.44
C ARG A 149 1.47 -0.84 -3.70
N ASP A 150 0.93 -2.02 -3.39
CA ASP A 150 -0.33 -2.19 -2.67
C ASP A 150 -0.16 -2.11 -1.14
N ASN A 151 1.06 -1.78 -0.67
CA ASN A 151 1.46 -1.65 0.73
C ASN A 151 1.27 -2.94 1.53
N ASN A 152 1.55 -4.08 0.91
CA ASN A 152 1.35 -5.38 1.53
C ASN A 152 2.57 -5.83 2.34
N THR A 153 2.39 -6.03 3.65
CA THR A 153 3.37 -6.69 4.49
C THR A 153 3.44 -8.17 4.13
N SER A 154 4.63 -8.66 3.78
CA SER A 154 4.81 -10.04 3.28
C SER A 154 6.16 -10.62 3.69
N ALA A 155 6.33 -11.94 3.57
CA ALA A 155 7.52 -12.65 4.07
C ALA A 155 8.14 -13.58 3.02
N PHE A 156 7.49 -14.68 2.64
CA PHE A 156 8.05 -15.57 1.63
C PHE A 156 7.71 -15.13 0.21
N ASN A 157 8.74 -15.04 -0.63
CA ASN A 157 8.64 -14.98 -2.09
C ASN A 157 9.94 -15.56 -2.68
N CYS A 158 9.87 -16.67 -3.41
CA CYS A 158 11.06 -17.31 -3.96
C CYS A 158 11.59 -16.56 -5.18
N ARG A 159 12.48 -15.61 -4.91
CA ARG A 159 13.19 -14.80 -5.91
C ARG A 159 14.67 -14.67 -5.58
N ASP A 160 15.47 -14.48 -6.62
CA ASP A 160 16.85 -14.04 -6.50
C ASP A 160 16.91 -12.55 -6.17
N ILE A 161 18.06 -12.10 -5.69
CA ILE A 161 18.40 -10.67 -5.64
C ILE A 161 18.89 -10.30 -7.04
N PRO A 162 18.21 -9.38 -7.75
CA PRO A 162 18.53 -9.07 -9.14
C PRO A 162 20.01 -8.79 -9.38
N GLY A 163 20.60 -9.45 -10.38
CA GLY A 163 22.00 -9.23 -10.78
C GLY A 163 23.06 -9.84 -9.86
N SER A 164 22.68 -10.50 -8.75
CA SER A 164 23.64 -11.09 -7.79
C SER A 164 23.90 -12.59 -7.99
N GLY A 165 22.95 -13.32 -8.59
CA GLY A 165 22.94 -14.79 -8.60
C GLY A 165 22.71 -15.43 -7.23
N GLN A 166 22.37 -14.66 -6.21
CA GLN A 166 22.08 -15.11 -4.85
C GLN A 166 20.58 -15.08 -4.58
N TRP A 167 20.12 -16.02 -3.76
CA TRP A 167 18.74 -16.05 -3.28
C TRP A 167 18.49 -14.94 -2.26
N SER A 168 17.33 -14.28 -2.36
CA SER A 168 16.83 -13.39 -1.32
C SER A 168 16.51 -14.17 -0.04
N TRP A 169 16.62 -13.54 1.13
CA TRP A 169 16.14 -14.14 2.38
C TRP A 169 14.63 -14.41 2.39
N HIS A 170 13.86 -13.71 1.55
CA HIS A 170 12.47 -14.03 1.26
C HIS A 170 12.31 -15.44 0.67
N ALA A 171 13.27 -15.92 -0.13
CA ALA A 171 13.23 -17.27 -0.70
C ALA A 171 13.47 -18.39 0.33
N TYR A 172 13.91 -18.03 1.54
CA TYR A 172 14.06 -18.94 2.67
C TYR A 172 12.96 -18.76 3.72
N GLY A 173 12.00 -17.85 3.53
CA GLY A 173 11.00 -17.49 4.54
C GLY A 173 11.62 -16.84 5.79
N ARG A 174 12.78 -16.18 5.62
CA ARG A 174 13.59 -15.61 6.71
C ARG A 174 13.68 -14.08 6.66
N ALA A 175 12.85 -13.47 5.83
CA ALA A 175 12.69 -12.03 5.74
C ALA A 175 11.22 -11.64 5.83
N ILE A 176 10.97 -10.41 6.28
CA ILE A 176 9.66 -9.78 6.34
C ILE A 176 9.82 -8.33 5.88
N ASP A 177 8.99 -7.93 4.93
CA ASP A 177 8.85 -6.53 4.52
C ASP A 177 7.62 -5.92 5.19
N ILE A 178 7.79 -4.80 5.90
CA ILE A 178 6.72 -4.09 6.63
C ILE A 178 6.31 -2.82 5.90
N ASN A 179 5.03 -2.74 5.53
CA ASN A 179 4.43 -1.61 4.82
C ASN A 179 5.34 -1.05 3.68
N PRO A 180 5.67 -1.86 2.65
CA PRO A 180 6.62 -1.50 1.58
C PRO A 180 6.46 -0.11 0.97
N LEU A 181 5.22 0.33 0.77
CA LEU A 181 4.94 1.64 0.16
C LEU A 181 5.49 2.78 1.03
N LEU A 182 5.38 2.68 2.35
CA LEU A 182 5.85 3.71 3.29
C LEU A 182 7.35 3.59 3.59
N ASN A 183 7.91 2.41 3.37
CA ASN A 183 9.27 2.05 3.75
C ASN A 183 10.06 1.55 2.53
N PRO A 184 10.34 2.41 1.55
CA PRO A 184 10.88 1.96 0.27
C PRO A 184 12.27 1.34 0.38
N TYR A 185 12.57 0.45 -0.55
CA TYR A 185 13.92 0.07 -0.93
C TYR A 185 14.54 1.17 -1.80
N ILE A 186 15.82 1.48 -1.59
CA ILE A 186 16.61 2.45 -2.35
C ILE A 186 17.99 1.84 -2.63
N ASP A 187 18.32 1.69 -3.90
CA ASP A 187 19.59 1.09 -4.31
C ASP A 187 20.77 2.07 -4.24
N SER A 188 21.95 1.61 -4.66
CA SER A 188 23.16 2.44 -4.69
C SER A 188 23.14 3.57 -5.72
N ALA A 189 22.29 3.48 -6.76
CA ALA A 189 22.12 4.50 -7.79
C ALA A 189 21.07 5.55 -7.39
N GLY A 190 20.27 5.28 -6.36
CA GLY A 190 19.16 6.11 -5.91
C GLY A 190 17.82 5.74 -6.55
N ASP A 191 17.78 4.67 -7.34
CA ASP A 191 16.51 4.10 -7.80
C ASP A 191 15.79 3.46 -6.62
N PHE A 192 14.47 3.56 -6.59
CA PHE A 192 13.65 3.13 -5.46
C PHE A 192 12.48 2.25 -5.87
N GLN A 193 12.05 1.42 -4.92
CA GLN A 193 10.88 0.55 -5.03
C GLN A 193 10.05 0.62 -3.73
N PRO A 194 8.71 0.56 -3.82
CA PRO A 194 7.93 0.50 -5.04
C PRO A 194 7.87 1.84 -5.79
N ALA A 195 7.53 1.81 -7.08
CA ALA A 195 7.55 2.99 -7.95
C ALA A 195 6.60 4.13 -7.53
N ASN A 196 5.62 3.86 -6.65
CA ASN A 196 4.70 4.84 -6.09
C ASN A 196 5.12 5.37 -4.71
N ALA A 197 6.34 5.06 -4.25
CA ALA A 197 6.84 5.46 -2.92
C ALA A 197 7.60 6.80 -2.89
N GLU A 198 7.60 7.58 -3.97
CA GLU A 198 8.42 8.80 -4.10
C GLU A 198 8.25 9.77 -2.91
N VAL A 199 7.03 9.95 -2.41
CA VAL A 199 6.74 10.83 -1.28
C VAL A 199 7.37 10.36 0.03
N TYR A 200 7.67 9.06 0.17
CA TYR A 200 8.23 8.44 1.37
C TYR A 200 9.76 8.35 1.34
N LEU A 201 10.40 8.85 0.28
CA LEU A 201 11.84 9.08 0.23
C LEU A 201 12.26 10.21 1.19
N ASP A 202 11.35 11.15 1.47
CA ASP A 202 11.53 12.11 2.55
C ASP A 202 11.39 11.41 3.91
N ARG A 203 12.54 11.06 4.51
CA ARG A 203 12.58 10.39 5.82
C ARG A 203 12.38 11.33 7.01
N SER A 204 12.15 12.63 6.79
CA SER A 204 11.73 13.56 7.86
C SER A 204 10.25 13.44 8.21
N ARG A 205 9.48 12.72 7.38
CA ARG A 205 8.08 12.41 7.59
C ARG A 205 7.89 11.51 8.80
N ILE A 206 6.72 11.62 9.43
CA ILE A 206 6.31 10.86 10.63
C ILE A 206 4.93 10.22 10.45
N ASP A 207 4.60 9.85 9.21
CA ASP A 207 3.33 9.17 8.92
C ASP A 207 3.23 7.86 9.72
N PRO A 208 2.04 7.49 10.21
CA PRO A 208 1.84 6.21 10.86
C PRO A 208 2.30 5.05 9.94
N GLY A 209 3.00 4.06 10.50
CA GLY A 209 3.48 2.90 9.73
C GLY A 209 4.78 3.13 8.95
N LEU A 210 5.34 4.34 8.98
CA LEU A 210 6.70 4.61 8.53
C LEU A 210 7.69 4.18 9.63
N LEU A 211 8.85 3.63 9.24
CA LEU A 211 9.88 3.13 10.14
C LEU A 211 11.11 4.05 10.15
N HIS A 212 11.55 4.42 11.36
CA HIS A 212 12.79 5.12 11.64
C HIS A 212 13.70 4.32 12.57
N ASP A 213 14.99 4.64 12.51
CA ASP A 213 15.95 4.08 13.47
C ASP A 213 15.57 4.51 14.90
N GLY A 214 15.56 3.53 15.80
CA GLY A 214 15.13 3.72 17.19
C GLY A 214 13.62 3.64 17.44
N ASP A 215 12.79 3.46 16.41
CA ASP A 215 11.35 3.27 16.62
C ASP A 215 11.08 1.99 17.42
N PRO A 216 10.06 1.99 18.31
CA PRO A 216 9.63 0.79 19.00
C PRO A 216 9.33 -0.36 18.04
N ALA A 217 8.71 -0.07 16.89
CA ALA A 217 8.41 -1.08 15.87
C ALA A 217 9.67 -1.73 15.30
N VAL A 218 10.76 -0.98 15.09
CA VAL A 218 12.06 -1.55 14.67
C VAL A 218 12.67 -2.37 15.81
N ALA A 219 12.63 -1.85 17.03
CA ALA A 219 13.18 -2.51 18.22
C ALA A 219 12.57 -3.90 18.47
N VAL A 220 11.26 -4.06 18.24
CA VAL A 220 10.56 -5.36 18.35
C VAL A 220 11.25 -6.46 17.53
N PHE A 221 11.74 -6.13 16.33
CA PHE A 221 12.50 -7.08 15.51
C PHE A 221 13.94 -7.22 16.02
N THR A 222 14.64 -6.10 16.19
CA THR A 222 16.09 -6.12 16.44
C THR A 222 16.46 -6.70 17.80
N ASP A 223 15.62 -6.52 18.83
CA ASP A 223 15.82 -7.10 20.16
C ASP A 223 15.69 -8.64 20.14
N ARG A 224 15.07 -9.19 19.09
CA ARG A 224 14.99 -10.64 18.82
C ARG A 224 16.07 -11.12 17.84
N GLY A 225 17.06 -10.27 17.54
CA GLY A 225 18.20 -10.61 16.70
C GLY A 225 17.94 -10.55 15.20
N TRP A 226 16.81 -9.98 14.76
CA TRP A 226 16.61 -9.63 13.36
C TRP A 226 17.49 -8.42 13.00
N THR A 227 17.94 -8.35 11.75
CA THR A 227 18.62 -7.16 11.23
C THR A 227 17.66 -6.36 10.37
N TRP A 228 17.66 -5.03 10.53
CA TRP A 228 16.83 -4.13 9.75
C TRP A 228 17.61 -3.49 8.60
N GLY A 229 17.04 -3.52 7.39
CA GLY A 229 17.65 -3.00 6.17
C GLY A 229 17.79 -1.47 6.14
N GLY A 230 16.99 -0.75 6.93
CA GLY A 230 17.13 0.70 7.11
C GLY A 230 18.49 1.11 7.70
N ASN A 231 19.15 0.20 8.42
CA ASN A 231 20.47 0.44 9.04
C ASN A 231 21.65 0.06 8.15
N TRP A 232 21.42 -0.50 6.96
CA TRP A 232 22.49 -0.79 6.01
C TRP A 232 23.07 0.48 5.38
N ARG A 233 24.28 0.41 4.83
CA ARG A 233 24.88 1.56 4.13
C ARG A 233 24.30 1.72 2.72
N THR A 234 24.28 0.62 1.98
CA THR A 234 23.64 0.50 0.67
C THR A 234 23.44 -0.99 0.37
N PRO A 235 22.32 -1.39 -0.26
CA PRO A 235 21.11 -0.58 -0.44
C PRO A 235 20.51 -0.16 0.91
N LYS A 236 19.66 0.87 0.90
CA LYS A 236 18.81 1.20 2.04
C LYS A 236 17.49 0.49 1.84
N ASP A 237 17.13 -0.41 2.73
CA ASP A 237 15.92 -1.21 2.58
C ASP A 237 15.02 -1.04 3.81
N TYR A 238 14.22 0.03 3.83
CA TYR A 238 13.50 0.42 5.05
C TYR A 238 12.38 -0.56 5.41
N GLN A 239 11.83 -1.28 4.44
CA GLN A 239 10.79 -2.29 4.65
C GLN A 239 11.35 -3.57 5.28
N HIS A 240 12.62 -3.89 5.00
CA HIS A 240 13.14 -5.24 5.13
C HIS A 240 13.72 -5.54 6.51
N PHE A 241 13.29 -6.66 7.08
CA PHE A 241 13.89 -7.29 8.25
C PHE A 241 14.27 -8.73 7.90
N GLU A 242 15.47 -9.17 8.29
CA GLU A 242 15.91 -10.55 8.07
C GLU A 242 16.50 -11.22 9.32
N ARG A 243 16.37 -12.54 9.40
CA ARG A 243 16.97 -13.40 10.41
C ARG A 243 17.74 -14.54 9.76
N ARG A 244 19.08 -14.47 9.83
CA ARG A 244 19.99 -15.45 9.23
C ARG A 244 20.09 -16.72 10.07
#